data_AF-A0A8S4A1E3-F1
#
_entry.id   AF-A0A8S4A1E3-F1
#
_cell.length_a   1.000
_cell.length_b   1.000
_cell.length_c   1.000
_cell.angle_alpha   90.00
_cell.angle_beta   90.00
_cell.angle_gamma   90.00
#
_symmetry.space_group_name_H-M   'P 1'
#
loop_
_entity.id
_entity.type
_entity.pdbx_description
1 polymer ?
#
loop_
_entity_poly.entity_id
_entity_poly.type
_entity_poly.pdbx_seq_one_letter_code
_entity_poly.pdbx_strand_id
1 'polypeptide(L)'
;NFTISVQILFSSCSSRIHFSPYKCSSRFRITKSIYSYIGNPNIVDTTHPRVAVTPWVAAGQVSLKLHVYDGFSDNSPHTTLERYTRPVIVSHSSTLVLVLSTGTRSAECCYHAGFKARFYLVSEQEWTERPDSSCSESHPMQGGGIISFTGATSTEPRFYDCVWLIKRYNTHNTADAVVLRLREVLLGDGWLQFGRKNSLEIRKGVSSEAPLLARYTARNLTDISLAYTSQEGLYLRLRGGYYSTDKLSFTYTAVKNVTGDGEGCPGYFDFLCRNLLCIDQELMCDGVDHCGDNSDEHPSVDCSVSGLWKHSFKWSMPYM
;
A
#
# COMPACT_ATOMS: atom_id res chain seq x y z
N ASN A 1 -3.07 27.71 1.66
CA ASN A 1 -2.86 26.25 1.67
C ASN A 1 -2.62 25.75 3.09
N PHE A 2 -3.69 25.49 3.85
CA PHE A 2 -3.58 24.80 5.14
C PHE A 2 -3.63 23.30 4.88
N THR A 3 -2.54 22.59 5.16
CA THR A 3 -2.55 21.12 5.21
C THR A 3 -2.95 20.71 6.62
N ILE A 4 -4.24 20.53 6.86
CA ILE A 4 -4.70 19.95 8.11
C ILE A 4 -4.61 18.44 7.95
N SER A 5 -3.57 17.85 8.53
CA SER A 5 -3.51 16.40 8.70
C SER A 5 -4.37 16.05 9.90
N VAL A 6 -5.60 15.59 9.66
CA VAL A 6 -6.40 15.00 10.73
C VAL A 6 -5.86 13.60 10.96
N GLN A 7 -4.95 13.49 11.93
CA GLN A 7 -4.63 12.23 12.57
C GLN A 7 -5.71 12.03 13.64
N ILE A 8 -6.69 11.15 13.38
CA ILE A 8 -7.66 10.77 14.42
C ILE A 8 -6.88 9.90 15.40
N LEU A 9 -6.30 10.55 16.40
CA LEU A 9 -5.53 9.96 17.49
C LEU A 9 -6.52 9.49 18.55
N PHE A 10 -6.64 8.17 18.72
CA PHE A 10 -7.49 7.57 19.73
C PHE A 10 -6.70 7.45 21.04
N SER A 11 -6.85 8.41 21.95
CA SER A 11 -6.46 8.25 23.35
C SER A 11 -7.71 8.02 24.20
N SER A 12 -7.60 7.18 25.24
CA SER A 12 -8.64 6.93 26.24
C SER A 12 -8.83 8.12 27.19
N CYS A 13 -8.83 9.34 26.68
CA CYS A 13 -9.09 10.54 27.46
C CYS A 13 -9.94 11.51 26.66
N SER A 14 -11.19 11.63 27.12
CA SER A 14 -12.10 12.75 26.88
C SER A 14 -12.59 12.98 25.45
N SER A 15 -13.91 12.95 25.34
CA SER A 15 -14.73 13.38 24.21
C SER A 15 -14.55 14.88 23.92
N ARG A 16 -13.56 15.23 23.10
CA ARG A 16 -13.52 16.44 22.25
C ARG A 16 -12.31 16.35 21.31
N ILE A 17 -12.54 16.65 20.04
CA ILE A 17 -11.53 16.63 18.97
C ILE A 17 -10.43 17.64 19.32
N HIS A 18 -9.28 17.16 19.77
CA HIS A 18 -8.08 17.97 19.98
C HIS A 18 -7.21 17.92 18.73
N PHE A 19 -7.02 19.09 18.11
CA PHE A 19 -5.93 19.34 17.17
C PHE A 19 -4.61 19.26 17.95
N SER A 20 -3.75 18.28 17.66
CA SER A 20 -2.43 18.18 18.32
C SER A 20 -1.34 17.66 17.37
N PRO A 21 -0.11 18.22 17.41
CA PRO A 21 1.01 17.85 16.56
C PRO A 21 1.93 16.77 17.18
N TYR A 22 1.39 15.73 17.83
CA TYR A 22 2.22 14.68 18.44
C TYR A 22 1.83 13.26 18.04
N LYS A 23 2.89 12.48 17.74
CA LYS A 23 2.91 11.06 17.35
C LYS A 23 2.11 10.21 18.34
N CYS A 24 1.09 9.48 17.86
CA CYS A 24 0.60 8.30 18.57
C CYS A 24 0.25 7.19 17.57
N SER A 25 1.03 6.11 17.63
CA SER A 25 0.85 4.87 16.88
C SER A 25 -0.18 3.97 17.57
N SER A 26 -1.39 4.46 17.83
CA SER A 26 -2.39 3.73 18.63
C SER A 26 -3.36 2.94 17.76
N ARG A 27 -3.42 1.63 18.02
CA ARG A 27 -4.37 0.66 17.45
C ARG A 27 -5.76 0.78 18.11
N PHE A 28 -6.86 0.47 17.39
CA PHE A 28 -8.24 0.65 17.92
C PHE A 28 -8.97 -0.65 18.30
N ARG A 29 -9.99 -0.55 19.17
CA ARG A 29 -10.98 -1.58 19.53
C ARG A 29 -12.32 -1.33 18.84
N ILE A 30 -12.94 -2.40 18.33
CA ILE A 30 -14.22 -2.38 17.60
C ILE A 30 -15.39 -2.27 18.58
N THR A 31 -16.02 -1.10 18.69
CA THR A 31 -17.31 -0.97 19.38
C THR A 31 -18.16 0.26 19.00
N LYS A 32 -17.70 1.21 18.15
CA LYS A 32 -18.43 2.47 17.90
C LYS A 32 -18.25 3.02 16.48
N SER A 33 -19.33 3.52 15.89
CA SER A 33 -19.30 4.39 14.70
C SER A 33 -18.64 5.72 15.05
N ILE A 34 -17.69 6.18 14.24
CA ILE A 34 -16.92 7.40 14.48
C ILE A 34 -17.24 8.40 13.37
N TYR A 35 -17.64 9.60 13.76
CA TYR A 35 -17.97 10.70 12.85
C TYR A 35 -16.82 11.70 12.81
N SER A 36 -16.46 12.16 11.61
CA SER A 36 -15.47 13.22 11.40
C SER A 36 -16.00 14.21 10.36
N TYR A 37 -15.98 15.48 10.70
CA TYR A 37 -16.54 16.55 9.90
C TYR A 37 -15.41 17.36 9.26
N ILE A 38 -15.51 17.58 7.95
CA ILE A 38 -14.60 18.45 7.19
C ILE A 38 -15.47 19.53 6.55
N GLY A 39 -15.47 20.69 7.18
CA GLY A 39 -16.19 21.88 6.71
C GLY A 39 -15.89 23.03 7.64
N ASN A 40 -15.93 24.26 7.11
CA ASN A 40 -15.97 25.42 7.97
C ASN A 40 -17.40 25.99 7.91
N PRO A 41 -18.16 25.99 9.02
CA PRO A 41 -19.52 26.54 9.04
C PRO A 41 -19.55 28.06 8.76
N ASN A 42 -18.39 28.72 8.73
CA ASN A 42 -18.27 30.17 8.53
C ASN A 42 -17.61 30.56 7.18
N ILE A 43 -17.33 29.61 6.27
CA ILE A 43 -16.74 29.92 4.96
C ILE A 43 -17.77 29.74 3.86
N VAL A 44 -17.89 30.79 3.05
CA VAL A 44 -18.74 31.00 1.88
C VAL A 44 -18.99 29.72 1.06
N ASP A 45 -20.22 29.59 0.55
CA ASP A 45 -20.77 28.57 -0.37
C ASP A 45 -19.95 28.32 -1.66
N THR A 46 -18.82 29.00 -1.85
CA THR A 46 -17.93 28.89 -3.01
C THR A 46 -16.70 28.02 -2.78
N THR A 47 -16.61 27.32 -1.64
CA THR A 47 -15.48 26.43 -1.34
C THR A 47 -15.90 24.96 -1.37
N HIS A 48 -15.07 24.13 -2.01
CA HIS A 48 -15.28 22.70 -2.19
C HIS A 48 -14.13 21.94 -1.53
N PRO A 49 -14.37 21.03 -0.57
CA PRO A 49 -13.34 20.20 0.00
C PRO A 49 -12.95 19.04 -0.96
N ARG A 50 -11.66 18.90 -1.22
CA ARG A 50 -11.02 17.74 -1.86
C ARG A 50 -10.46 16.83 -0.80
N VAL A 51 -10.68 15.52 -0.90
CA VAL A 51 -10.16 14.54 0.05
C VAL A 51 -9.38 13.46 -0.69
N ALA A 52 -8.15 13.23 -0.24
CA ALA A 52 -7.34 12.09 -0.63
C ALA A 52 -7.15 11.19 0.60
N VAL A 53 -7.74 9.99 0.54
CA VAL A 53 -7.63 9.01 1.62
C VAL A 53 -6.39 8.15 1.39
N THR A 54 -5.57 7.99 2.42
CA THR A 54 -4.45 7.03 2.40
C THR A 54 -4.97 5.66 2.83
N PRO A 55 -4.35 4.57 2.33
CA PRO A 55 -4.89 3.25 2.58
C PRO A 55 -4.79 2.92 4.06
N TRP A 56 -5.85 2.30 4.58
CA TRP A 56 -5.91 1.81 5.95
C TRP A 56 -5.69 0.31 6.03
N VAL A 57 -5.22 -0.16 7.18
CA VAL A 57 -5.02 -1.59 7.43
C VAL A 57 -6.16 -2.09 8.32
N ALA A 58 -7.19 -2.64 7.69
CA ALA A 58 -8.16 -3.48 8.37
C ALA A 58 -7.53 -4.85 8.65
N ALA A 59 -7.26 -5.17 9.92
CA ALA A 59 -6.90 -6.53 10.35
C ALA A 59 -8.16 -7.42 10.39
N GLY A 60 -8.07 -8.67 9.92
CA GLY A 60 -9.02 -9.74 10.25
C GLY A 60 -10.43 -9.67 9.65
N GLN A 61 -11.34 -10.47 10.22
CA GLN A 61 -12.71 -10.81 9.81
C GLN A 61 -13.76 -9.68 9.89
N VAL A 62 -13.35 -8.42 10.09
CA VAL A 62 -14.27 -7.31 10.38
C VAL A 62 -14.42 -6.40 9.16
N SER A 63 -15.69 -6.15 8.81
CA SER A 63 -16.14 -5.29 7.70
C SER A 63 -16.04 -3.81 8.07
N LEU A 64 -14.81 -3.29 8.15
CA LEU A 64 -14.56 -1.86 8.24
C LEU A 64 -15.03 -1.17 6.96
N LYS A 65 -15.98 -0.24 7.09
CA LYS A 65 -16.51 0.58 5.99
C LYS A 65 -16.29 2.06 6.30
N LEU A 66 -15.79 2.82 5.33
CA LEU A 66 -15.79 4.30 5.40
C LEU A 66 -16.95 4.80 4.56
N HIS A 67 -17.86 5.54 5.15
CA HIS A 67 -18.84 6.28 4.39
C HIS A 67 -18.36 7.72 4.25
N VAL A 68 -18.34 8.24 3.03
CA VAL A 68 -18.00 9.62 2.72
C VAL A 68 -19.25 10.29 2.19
N TYR A 69 -19.86 11.17 2.97
CA TYR A 69 -21.07 11.93 2.63
C TYR A 69 -20.69 13.32 2.13
N ASP A 70 -21.26 13.73 1.00
CA ASP A 70 -21.14 15.04 0.39
C ASP A 70 -22.31 15.92 0.84
N GLY A 71 -22.09 16.68 1.91
CA GLY A 71 -23.09 17.45 2.65
C GLY A 71 -23.33 16.96 4.09
N PHE A 72 -24.14 17.71 4.83
CA PHE A 72 -24.35 17.53 6.28
C PHE A 72 -25.47 16.53 6.63
N SER A 73 -26.28 16.10 5.66
CA SER A 73 -27.45 15.25 5.89
C SER A 73 -27.13 13.76 5.76
N ASP A 74 -27.83 12.91 6.51
CA ASP A 74 -27.74 11.45 6.34
C ASP A 74 -28.23 10.98 4.95
N ASN A 75 -29.06 11.79 4.29
CA ASN A 75 -29.52 11.56 2.90
C ASN A 75 -28.59 12.16 1.85
N SER A 76 -27.47 12.78 2.26
CA SER A 76 -26.50 13.31 1.31
C SER A 76 -25.93 12.18 0.42
N PRO A 77 -25.60 12.49 -0.85
CA PRO A 77 -24.92 11.55 -1.72
C PRO A 77 -23.65 11.07 -1.03
N HIS A 78 -23.47 9.76 -0.97
CA HIS A 78 -22.36 9.17 -0.23
C HIS A 78 -21.70 8.04 -1.00
N THR A 79 -20.41 7.89 -0.77
CA THR A 79 -19.61 6.77 -1.27
C THR A 79 -19.21 5.89 -0.11
N THR A 80 -19.49 4.59 -0.22
CA THR A 80 -19.02 3.60 0.74
C THR A 80 -17.72 3.00 0.24
N LEU A 81 -16.67 3.16 1.01
CA LEU A 81 -15.35 2.62 0.73
C LEU A 81 -15.17 1.32 1.48
N GLU A 82 -14.83 0.31 0.70
CA GLU A 82 -14.45 -0.98 1.18
C GLU A 82 -12.92 -1.11 1.22
N ARG A 83 -12.47 -2.25 1.72
CA ARG A 83 -11.06 -2.50 2.03
C ARG A 83 -10.15 -2.20 0.83
N TYR A 84 -9.00 -1.57 1.09
CA TYR A 84 -7.94 -1.25 0.12
C TYR A 84 -8.26 -0.21 -0.95
N THR A 85 -9.51 0.26 -1.05
CA THR A 85 -9.85 1.36 -1.95
C THR A 85 -9.32 2.69 -1.40
N ARG A 86 -8.77 3.50 -2.30
CA ARG A 86 -8.25 4.83 -1.99
C ARG A 86 -8.91 5.86 -2.88
N PRO A 87 -10.09 6.35 -2.54
CA PRO A 87 -10.73 7.34 -3.39
C PRO A 87 -10.03 8.69 -3.25
N VAL A 88 -10.10 9.42 -4.34
CA VAL A 88 -9.72 10.82 -4.44
C VAL A 88 -11.02 11.54 -4.81
N ILE A 89 -11.61 12.27 -3.88
CA ILE A 89 -12.98 12.81 -3.99
C ILE A 89 -12.92 14.34 -4.04
N VAL A 90 -13.75 14.93 -4.89
CA VAL A 90 -14.08 16.36 -4.86
C VAL A 90 -15.53 16.47 -4.48
N SER A 91 -15.79 17.20 -3.39
CA SER A 91 -17.14 17.48 -2.92
C SER A 91 -17.83 18.51 -3.80
N HIS A 92 -19.10 18.28 -4.10
CA HIS A 92 -19.96 19.27 -4.74
C HIS A 92 -20.50 20.26 -3.70
N SER A 93 -20.63 19.85 -2.44
CA SER A 93 -20.98 20.70 -1.30
C SER A 93 -19.75 21.42 -0.71
N SER A 94 -19.98 22.36 0.21
CA SER A 94 -18.97 23.00 1.06
C SER A 94 -18.56 22.15 2.27
N THR A 95 -19.22 21.01 2.49
CA THR A 95 -19.00 20.13 3.64
C THR A 95 -18.89 18.67 3.22
N LEU A 96 -17.91 17.96 3.78
CA LEU A 96 -17.77 16.50 3.69
C LEU A 96 -17.85 15.88 5.09
N VAL A 97 -18.57 14.78 5.21
CA VAL A 97 -18.66 13.99 6.45
C VAL A 97 -18.09 12.59 6.21
N LEU A 98 -17.14 12.21 7.05
CA LEU A 98 -16.49 10.89 7.04
C LEU A 98 -17.00 10.08 8.23
N VAL A 99 -17.62 8.94 7.96
CA VAL A 99 -18.14 8.04 9.00
C VAL A 99 -17.44 6.69 8.90
N LEU A 100 -16.67 6.35 9.93
CA LEU A 100 -16.03 5.04 10.05
C LEU A 100 -16.93 4.10 10.84
N SER A 101 -17.43 3.08 10.15
CA SER A 101 -18.21 2.00 10.73
C SER A 101 -17.30 0.82 11.07
N THR A 102 -17.08 0.54 12.35
CA THR A 102 -16.15 -0.53 12.79
C THR A 102 -16.79 -1.91 12.93
N GLY A 103 -18.07 -2.07 12.60
CA GLY A 103 -18.83 -3.31 12.86
C GLY A 103 -19.15 -3.51 14.35
N THR A 104 -19.92 -4.56 14.66
CA THR A 104 -20.46 -4.84 16.01
C THR A 104 -19.78 -6.01 16.72
N ARG A 105 -18.98 -6.82 16.02
CA ARG A 105 -18.25 -7.96 16.60
C ARG A 105 -16.85 -7.53 17.04
N SER A 106 -16.66 -7.39 18.35
CA SER A 106 -15.36 -7.24 18.99
C SER A 106 -14.56 -8.54 18.81
N ALA A 107 -13.58 -8.56 17.91
CA ALA A 107 -12.57 -9.62 17.90
C ALA A 107 -11.46 -9.24 18.89
N GLU A 108 -11.27 -10.04 19.95
CA GLU A 108 -10.23 -9.81 20.99
C GLU A 108 -8.81 -9.80 20.43
N CYS A 109 -8.58 -10.47 19.29
CA CYS A 109 -7.25 -10.77 18.79
C CYS A 109 -6.67 -9.74 17.81
N CYS A 110 -7.42 -8.71 17.41
CA CYS A 110 -7.01 -7.83 16.33
C CYS A 110 -7.10 -6.35 16.71
N TYR A 111 -5.92 -5.74 16.73
CA TYR A 111 -5.75 -4.31 16.71
C TYR A 111 -5.84 -3.81 15.26
N HIS A 112 -6.78 -2.92 14.99
CA HIS A 112 -7.00 -2.43 13.62
C HIS A 112 -6.31 -1.09 13.41
N ALA A 113 -5.79 -0.83 12.21
CA ALA A 113 -5.24 0.46 11.85
C ALA A 113 -6.35 1.33 11.24
N GLY A 114 -6.47 2.57 11.71
CA GLY A 114 -7.42 3.54 11.18
C GLY A 114 -7.03 4.04 9.78
N PHE A 115 -7.77 5.03 9.27
CA PHE A 115 -7.39 5.77 8.07
C PHE A 115 -6.70 7.06 8.42
N LYS A 116 -5.92 7.55 7.46
CA LYS A 116 -5.43 8.92 7.44
C LYS A 116 -5.93 9.55 6.15
N ALA A 117 -6.67 10.65 6.29
CA ALA A 117 -7.14 11.44 5.16
C ALA A 117 -6.39 12.77 5.13
N ARG A 118 -6.11 13.26 3.92
CA ARG A 118 -5.69 14.63 3.70
C ARG A 118 -6.80 15.36 2.96
N PHE A 119 -7.09 16.57 3.38
CA PHE A 119 -8.06 17.41 2.69
C PHE A 119 -7.47 18.75 2.30
N TYR A 120 -8.05 19.31 1.25
CA TYR A 120 -7.72 20.63 0.71
C TYR A 120 -9.02 21.35 0.42
N LEU A 121 -9.13 22.62 0.82
CA LEU A 121 -10.24 23.48 0.42
C LEU A 121 -9.85 24.18 -0.88
N VAL A 122 -10.72 24.11 -1.88
CA VAL A 122 -10.52 24.76 -3.19
C VAL A 122 -11.75 25.59 -3.56
N SER A 123 -11.57 26.60 -4.40
CA SER A 123 -12.67 27.40 -4.96
C SER A 123 -13.24 26.80 -6.26
N GLU A 124 -12.46 25.99 -6.96
CA GLU A 124 -12.83 25.42 -8.26
C GLU A 124 -13.14 23.93 -8.14
N GLN A 125 -14.23 23.49 -8.78
CA GLN A 125 -14.60 22.06 -8.85
C GLN A 125 -13.67 21.27 -9.77
N GLU A 126 -13.16 21.88 -10.84
CA GLU A 126 -12.26 21.20 -11.76
C GLU A 126 -10.91 20.89 -11.10
N TRP A 127 -10.49 19.63 -11.20
CA TRP A 127 -9.21 19.16 -10.70
C TRP A 127 -8.38 18.56 -11.84
N THR A 128 -7.74 19.43 -12.60
CA THR A 128 -6.87 19.08 -13.73
C THR A 128 -5.76 18.11 -13.32
N GLU A 129 -5.19 18.29 -12.13
CA GLU A 129 -4.15 17.42 -11.57
C GLU A 129 -4.69 16.37 -10.59
N ARG A 130 -5.90 15.86 -10.80
CA ARG A 130 -6.48 14.84 -9.91
C ARG A 130 -5.64 13.56 -9.99
N PRO A 131 -5.02 13.13 -8.87
CA PRO A 131 -4.22 11.93 -8.90
C PRO A 131 -5.11 10.70 -9.04
N ASP A 132 -4.73 9.81 -9.94
CA ASP A 132 -5.26 8.46 -10.02
C ASP A 132 -4.58 7.58 -8.96
N SER A 133 -5.38 6.81 -8.25
CA SER A 133 -4.97 5.90 -7.18
C SER A 133 -5.24 4.43 -7.51
N SER A 134 -5.74 4.14 -8.71
CA SER A 134 -6.12 2.80 -9.20
C SER A 134 -4.98 1.78 -9.15
N CYS A 135 -3.74 2.24 -9.32
CA CYS A 135 -2.50 1.47 -9.18
C CYS A 135 -2.17 0.98 -7.76
N SER A 136 -2.94 1.36 -6.74
CA SER A 136 -2.64 0.98 -5.35
C SER A 136 -3.06 -0.46 -5.07
N GLU A 137 -2.13 -1.29 -4.59
CA GLU A 137 -2.39 -2.70 -4.32
C GLU A 137 -1.80 -3.15 -2.97
N SER A 138 -2.24 -4.31 -2.49
CA SER A 138 -1.77 -4.88 -1.24
C SER A 138 -1.39 -6.35 -1.40
N HIS A 139 -0.12 -6.65 -1.22
CA HIS A 139 0.47 -7.98 -1.44
C HIS A 139 0.75 -8.70 -0.13
N PRO A 140 0.56 -10.03 -0.08
CA PRO A 140 0.92 -10.82 1.08
C PRO A 140 2.43 -10.89 1.24
N MET A 141 2.88 -10.84 2.48
CA MET A 141 4.27 -11.10 2.84
C MET A 141 4.57 -12.61 2.83
N GLN A 142 4.11 -13.32 1.81
CA GLN A 142 4.22 -14.78 1.63
C GLN A 142 4.49 -15.05 0.16
N GLY A 143 5.39 -15.98 -0.16
CA GLY A 143 5.85 -16.22 -1.53
C GLY A 143 6.58 -14.99 -2.08
N GLY A 144 6.29 -14.63 -3.33
CA GLY A 144 6.92 -13.52 -4.03
C GLY A 144 6.06 -13.05 -5.21
N GLY A 145 6.46 -11.92 -5.80
CA GLY A 145 5.81 -11.42 -7.00
C GLY A 145 6.43 -10.12 -7.51
N ILE A 146 5.79 -9.56 -8.53
CA ILE A 146 6.23 -8.34 -9.20
C ILE A 146 5.20 -7.23 -8.95
N ILE A 147 5.68 -6.06 -8.55
CA ILE A 147 4.93 -4.82 -8.50
C ILE A 147 5.37 -4.00 -9.70
N SER A 148 4.50 -3.88 -10.71
CA SER A 148 4.77 -3.09 -11.90
C SER A 148 3.88 -1.85 -11.94
N PHE A 149 4.48 -0.76 -12.40
CA PHE A 149 3.81 0.50 -12.69
C PHE A 149 4.17 0.93 -14.09
N THR A 150 3.14 1.27 -14.85
CA THR A 150 3.24 1.90 -16.17
C THR A 150 2.49 3.22 -16.10
N GLY A 151 3.07 4.28 -16.63
CA GLY A 151 2.40 5.57 -16.71
C GLY A 151 1.22 5.57 -17.68
N ALA A 152 0.70 6.76 -17.94
CA ALA A 152 -0.55 6.94 -18.69
C ALA A 152 -0.48 6.34 -20.10
N THR A 153 -1.52 5.67 -20.58
CA THR A 153 -1.58 5.25 -22.00
C THR A 153 -1.78 6.41 -22.98
N SER A 154 -2.04 7.62 -22.47
CA SER A 154 -2.20 8.85 -23.25
C SER A 154 -0.87 9.54 -23.56
N THR A 155 -0.87 10.40 -24.58
CA THR A 155 0.22 11.32 -24.91
C THR A 155 0.41 12.42 -23.85
N GLU A 156 -0.64 12.74 -23.09
CA GLU A 156 -0.61 13.69 -21.99
C GLU A 156 -0.22 13.01 -20.67
N PRO A 157 0.51 13.73 -19.78
CA PRO A 157 0.89 13.18 -18.48
C PRO A 157 -0.33 13.06 -17.58
N ARG A 158 -0.45 11.94 -16.87
CA ARG A 158 -1.44 11.79 -15.79
C ARG A 158 -0.77 11.80 -14.44
N PHE A 159 -1.48 12.34 -13.46
CA PHE A 159 -1.03 12.35 -12.08
C PHE A 159 -1.45 11.07 -11.40
N TYR A 160 -0.53 10.47 -10.64
CA TYR A 160 -0.74 9.26 -9.86
C TYR A 160 -0.36 9.48 -8.40
N ASP A 161 -1.08 8.80 -7.51
CA ASP A 161 -0.72 8.61 -6.10
C ASP A 161 -0.94 7.14 -5.79
N CYS A 162 0.03 6.29 -6.12
CA CYS A 162 0.00 4.85 -5.90
C CYS A 162 0.57 4.50 -4.53
N VAL A 163 -0.05 3.53 -3.84
CA VAL A 163 0.51 2.93 -2.64
C VAL A 163 0.50 1.43 -2.76
N TRP A 164 1.66 0.81 -2.58
CA TRP A 164 1.79 -0.64 -2.48
C TRP A 164 2.14 -1.04 -1.05
N LEU A 165 1.37 -1.99 -0.51
CA LEU A 165 1.56 -2.50 0.84
C LEU A 165 1.98 -3.96 0.78
N ILE A 166 3.10 -4.31 1.41
CA ILE A 166 3.47 -5.72 1.60
C ILE A 166 3.34 -6.03 3.08
N LYS A 167 2.41 -6.91 3.45
CA LYS A 167 2.05 -7.14 4.85
C LYS A 167 1.68 -8.59 5.16
N ARG A 168 1.77 -8.94 6.43
CA ARG A 168 1.31 -10.24 6.94
C ARG A 168 -0.22 -10.25 7.06
N TYR A 169 -0.90 -11.16 6.35
CA TYR A 169 -2.36 -11.31 6.40
C TYR A 169 -2.82 -12.38 7.40
N ASN A 170 -2.02 -13.42 7.54
CA ASN A 170 -2.35 -14.62 8.28
C ASN A 170 -1.34 -14.83 9.41
N THR A 171 -1.80 -15.32 10.56
CA THR A 171 -0.97 -15.74 11.69
C THR A 171 -0.09 -16.94 11.33
N HIS A 172 -0.47 -17.74 10.33
CA HIS A 172 0.32 -18.87 9.82
C HIS A 172 1.46 -18.47 8.89
N ASN A 173 1.60 -17.19 8.57
CA ASN A 173 2.72 -16.73 7.77
C ASN A 173 4.00 -16.76 8.61
N THR A 174 4.94 -17.61 8.21
CA THR A 174 6.22 -17.88 8.86
C THR A 174 7.41 -17.12 8.27
N ALA A 175 7.18 -16.15 7.37
CA ALA A 175 8.26 -15.36 6.81
C ALA A 175 8.95 -14.51 7.89
N ASP A 176 10.27 -14.43 7.86
CA ASP A 176 11.05 -13.62 8.79
C ASP A 176 11.12 -12.16 8.33
N ALA A 177 11.21 -11.95 7.01
CA ALA A 177 11.26 -10.63 6.41
C ALA A 177 10.69 -10.63 4.97
N VAL A 178 10.53 -9.44 4.42
CA VAL A 178 10.37 -9.20 2.99
C VAL A 178 11.58 -8.47 2.46
N VAL A 179 12.06 -8.90 1.30
CA VAL A 179 13.05 -8.21 0.49
C VAL A 179 12.36 -7.63 -0.73
N LEU A 180 12.54 -6.34 -0.96
CA LEU A 180 12.08 -5.62 -2.15
C LEU A 180 13.31 -5.27 -2.98
N ARG A 181 13.33 -5.71 -4.25
CA ARG A 181 14.41 -5.44 -5.19
C ARG A 181 13.90 -4.61 -6.36
N LEU A 182 14.74 -3.68 -6.80
CA LEU A 182 14.46 -2.88 -7.97
C LEU A 182 14.77 -3.70 -9.24
N ARG A 183 13.78 -3.82 -10.13
CA ARG A 183 13.92 -4.57 -11.38
C ARG A 183 14.11 -3.66 -12.58
N GLU A 184 13.25 -2.65 -12.71
CA GLU A 184 13.26 -1.72 -13.84
C GLU A 184 12.91 -0.31 -13.37
N VAL A 185 13.68 0.67 -13.83
CA VAL A 185 13.38 2.10 -13.66
C VAL A 185 13.61 2.80 -14.98
N LEU A 186 12.53 3.19 -15.62
CA LEU A 186 12.53 4.05 -16.79
C LEU A 186 11.68 5.25 -16.43
N LEU A 187 12.28 6.26 -15.81
CA LEU A 187 11.59 7.49 -15.40
C LEU A 187 12.20 8.65 -16.17
N GLY A 188 11.48 9.13 -17.19
CA GLY A 188 11.93 10.14 -18.15
C GLY A 188 11.40 11.54 -17.85
N ASP A 189 10.86 12.19 -18.89
CA ASP A 189 10.49 13.61 -18.84
C ASP A 189 9.42 13.94 -17.79
N GLY A 190 8.46 13.03 -17.55
CA GLY A 190 7.44 13.21 -16.52
C GLY A 190 8.04 13.32 -15.12
N TRP A 191 9.03 12.47 -14.84
CA TRP A 191 9.76 12.48 -13.58
C TRP A 191 10.50 13.80 -13.32
N LEU A 192 11.09 14.38 -14.37
CA LEU A 192 11.86 15.63 -14.31
C LEU A 192 10.95 16.87 -14.28
N GLN A 193 9.99 16.96 -15.20
CA GLN A 193 9.11 18.12 -15.36
C GLN A 193 8.31 18.40 -14.08
N PHE A 194 7.78 17.35 -13.46
CA PHE A 194 7.03 17.45 -12.21
C PHE A 194 7.89 17.15 -10.98
N GLY A 195 9.22 17.28 -11.08
CA GLY A 195 10.17 16.82 -10.05
C GLY A 195 9.99 17.38 -8.64
N ARG A 196 9.30 18.52 -8.47
CA ARG A 196 8.93 19.06 -7.14
C ARG A 196 7.75 18.33 -6.50
N LYS A 197 6.88 17.73 -7.31
CA LYS A 197 5.69 16.96 -6.90
C LYS A 197 5.99 15.46 -6.87
N ASN A 198 6.91 15.01 -7.74
CA ASN A 198 7.25 13.61 -7.88
C ASN A 198 8.04 13.12 -6.68
N SER A 199 7.61 11.98 -6.13
CA SER A 199 8.30 11.34 -5.02
C SER A 199 8.02 9.84 -5.01
N LEU A 200 9.08 9.04 -4.86
CA LEU A 200 8.98 7.63 -4.50
C LEU A 200 9.47 7.49 -3.05
N GLU A 201 8.59 7.09 -2.15
CA GLU A 201 8.90 6.83 -0.74
C GLU A 201 8.82 5.33 -0.46
N ILE A 202 9.82 4.78 0.24
CA ILE A 202 9.85 3.40 0.72
C ILE A 202 10.04 3.45 2.24
N ARG A 203 9.18 2.75 2.99
CA ARG A 203 9.15 2.78 4.46
C ARG A 203 9.19 1.38 5.05
N LYS A 204 9.85 1.27 6.20
CA LYS A 204 10.00 0.03 7.00
C LYS A 204 8.77 -0.17 7.87
N GLY A 205 7.72 -0.78 7.32
CA GLY A 205 6.48 -1.08 8.00
C GLY A 205 5.28 -0.88 7.08
N VAL A 206 4.08 -1.17 7.58
CA VAL A 206 2.83 -1.21 6.78
C VAL A 206 2.00 0.07 6.86
N SER A 207 2.60 1.18 7.26
CA SER A 207 1.90 2.45 7.52
C SER A 207 2.65 3.64 6.93
N SER A 208 1.89 4.69 6.60
CA SER A 208 2.46 5.97 6.13
C SER A 208 3.29 6.72 7.18
N GLU A 209 3.28 6.26 8.44
CA GLU A 209 4.05 6.84 9.55
C GLU A 209 5.27 5.99 9.92
N ALA A 210 5.42 4.83 9.28
CA ALA A 210 6.57 3.97 9.47
C ALA A 210 7.88 4.68 9.10
N PRO A 211 9.02 4.30 9.72
CA PRO A 211 10.32 4.88 9.42
C PRO A 211 10.65 4.86 7.93
N LEU A 212 11.17 5.96 7.41
CA LEU A 212 11.56 6.09 6.01
C LEU A 212 12.86 5.32 5.76
N LEU A 213 12.84 4.38 4.82
CA LEU A 213 14.04 3.70 4.34
C LEU A 213 14.69 4.51 3.23
N ALA A 214 13.89 4.98 2.27
CA ALA A 214 14.37 5.79 1.18
C ALA A 214 13.29 6.75 0.66
N ARG A 215 13.74 7.88 0.13
CA ARG A 215 12.90 8.82 -0.60
C ARG A 215 13.66 9.34 -1.81
N TYR A 216 13.12 9.05 -2.99
CA TYR A 216 13.65 9.51 -4.26
C TYR A 216 12.79 10.65 -4.80
N THR A 217 13.48 11.62 -5.37
CA THR A 217 12.91 12.77 -6.10
C THR A 217 13.67 12.91 -7.40
N ALA A 218 13.30 13.88 -8.25
CA ALA A 218 14.00 14.14 -9.51
C ALA A 218 15.53 14.31 -9.41
N ARG A 219 16.06 14.67 -8.24
CA ARG A 219 17.49 14.95 -8.05
C ARG A 219 18.33 13.75 -7.63
N ASN A 220 17.73 12.75 -6.98
CA ASN A 220 18.46 11.69 -6.27
C ASN A 220 18.13 10.29 -6.80
N LEU A 221 17.45 10.20 -7.95
CA LEU A 221 17.06 8.90 -8.51
C LEU A 221 18.27 8.06 -8.93
N THR A 222 19.40 8.69 -9.25
CA THR A 222 20.66 8.02 -9.59
C THR A 222 21.23 7.17 -8.46
N ASP A 223 20.91 7.52 -7.21
CA ASP A 223 21.43 6.86 -6.00
C ASP A 223 20.45 5.80 -5.47
N ILE A 224 19.57 5.30 -6.33
CA ILE A 224 18.54 4.35 -5.92
C ILE A 224 19.16 3.03 -5.45
N SER A 225 18.92 2.67 -4.19
CA SER A 225 19.30 1.35 -3.68
C SER A 225 18.54 0.26 -4.42
N LEU A 226 19.28 -0.79 -4.78
CA LEU A 226 18.77 -1.95 -5.51
C LEU A 226 17.92 -2.89 -4.63
N ALA A 227 18.04 -2.82 -3.29
CA ALA A 227 17.30 -3.68 -2.39
C ALA A 227 16.92 -2.99 -1.05
N TYR A 228 15.79 -3.40 -0.48
CA TYR A 228 15.30 -2.99 0.84
C TYR A 228 14.73 -4.18 1.58
N THR A 229 14.96 -4.26 2.89
CA THR A 229 14.50 -5.39 3.72
C THR A 229 13.74 -4.91 4.93
N SER A 230 12.66 -5.62 5.29
CA SER A 230 11.87 -5.32 6.49
C SER A 230 11.23 -6.57 7.08
N GLN A 231 11.26 -6.70 8.42
CA GLN A 231 10.59 -7.77 9.17
C GLN A 231 9.09 -7.50 9.39
N GLU A 232 8.70 -6.22 9.39
CA GLU A 232 7.35 -5.76 9.72
C GLU A 232 6.46 -5.55 8.48
N GLY A 233 7.01 -5.76 7.28
CA GLY A 233 6.39 -5.40 6.00
C GLY A 233 6.90 -4.08 5.44
N LEU A 234 6.41 -3.70 4.26
CA LEU A 234 6.86 -2.52 3.52
C LEU A 234 5.68 -1.67 3.06
N TYR A 235 5.90 -0.35 3.06
CA TYR A 235 4.98 0.65 2.54
C TYR A 235 5.72 1.43 1.46
N LEU A 236 5.26 1.33 0.22
CA LEU A 236 5.78 2.05 -0.92
C LEU A 236 4.73 3.07 -1.35
N ARG A 237 5.17 4.29 -1.69
CA ARG A 237 4.28 5.32 -2.23
C ARG A 237 4.94 6.04 -3.38
N LEU A 238 4.30 6.00 -4.54
CA LEU A 238 4.68 6.73 -5.74
C LEU A 238 3.69 7.88 -5.94
N ARG A 239 4.21 9.10 -6.04
CA ARG A 239 3.42 10.29 -6.37
C ARG A 239 4.05 11.01 -7.53
N GLY A 240 3.25 11.58 -8.42
CA GLY A 240 3.79 12.40 -9.49
C GLY A 240 2.98 12.39 -10.78
N GLY A 241 3.47 13.13 -11.78
CA GLY A 241 2.98 13.08 -13.15
C GLY A 241 3.85 12.14 -13.99
N TYR A 242 3.22 11.20 -14.70
CA TYR A 242 3.90 10.16 -15.49
C TYR A 242 3.31 10.05 -16.90
N TYR A 243 4.20 9.84 -17.87
CA TYR A 243 3.88 9.59 -19.28
C TYR A 243 3.85 8.09 -19.59
N SER A 244 3.39 7.71 -20.79
CA SER A 244 3.35 6.32 -21.26
C SER A 244 4.70 5.61 -21.28
N THR A 245 5.78 6.36 -21.42
CA THR A 245 7.15 5.86 -21.43
C THR A 245 7.68 5.54 -20.03
N ASP A 246 7.05 6.10 -18.99
CA ASP A 246 7.52 5.93 -17.63
C ASP A 246 7.12 4.54 -17.08
N LYS A 247 8.11 3.77 -16.65
CA LYS A 247 7.94 2.43 -16.06
C LYS A 247 8.74 2.29 -14.79
N LEU A 248 8.17 1.60 -13.81
CA LEU A 248 8.81 1.27 -12.55
C LEU A 248 8.38 -0.14 -12.15
N SER A 249 9.35 -1.01 -11.86
CA SER A 249 9.07 -2.39 -11.48
C SER A 249 9.94 -2.82 -10.30
N PHE A 250 9.30 -3.47 -9.34
CA PHE A 250 9.96 -4.10 -8.19
C PHE A 250 9.62 -5.58 -8.15
N THR A 251 10.58 -6.39 -7.72
CA THR A 251 10.33 -7.75 -7.27
C THR A 251 10.26 -7.73 -5.74
N TYR A 252 9.22 -8.32 -5.15
CA TYR A 252 9.18 -8.56 -3.71
C TYR A 252 9.21 -10.05 -3.44
N THR A 253 9.93 -10.42 -2.38
CA THR A 253 10.09 -11.82 -1.97
C THR A 253 10.00 -11.90 -0.46
N ALA A 254 9.13 -12.74 0.06
CA ALA A 254 9.12 -13.14 1.46
C ALA A 254 10.25 -14.13 1.70
N VAL A 255 11.10 -13.83 2.67
CA VAL A 255 12.30 -14.63 2.96
C VAL A 255 12.27 -15.15 4.39
N LYS A 256 12.91 -16.30 4.60
CA LYS A 256 13.24 -16.86 5.91
C LYS A 256 14.75 -16.97 6.04
N ASN A 257 15.25 -16.95 7.27
CA ASN A 257 16.65 -17.22 7.56
C ASN A 257 16.88 -18.73 7.65
N VAL A 258 18.10 -19.17 7.33
CA VAL A 258 18.58 -20.54 7.60
C VAL A 258 18.44 -20.87 9.09
N THR A 259 18.21 -22.14 9.40
CA THR A 259 18.17 -22.62 10.79
C THR A 259 19.51 -22.40 11.49
N GLY A 260 19.49 -22.29 12.84
CA GLY A 260 20.68 -21.98 13.63
C GLY A 260 21.83 -22.99 13.51
N ASP A 261 21.52 -24.20 13.01
CA ASP A 261 22.50 -25.25 12.74
C ASP A 261 23.16 -25.12 11.35
N GLY A 262 22.71 -24.16 10.52
CA GLY A 262 23.28 -23.86 9.21
C GLY A 262 23.01 -24.92 8.14
N GLU A 263 22.18 -25.93 8.44
CA GLU A 263 21.99 -27.11 7.58
C GLU A 263 20.84 -26.98 6.57
N GLY A 264 19.99 -25.95 6.65
CA GLY A 264 18.95 -25.73 5.64
C GLY A 264 17.86 -24.75 6.00
N CYS A 265 16.89 -24.62 5.08
CA CYS A 265 15.73 -23.79 5.27
C CYS A 265 14.75 -24.39 6.29
N PRO A 266 14.05 -23.56 7.09
CA PRO A 266 13.17 -24.04 8.14
C PRO A 266 11.91 -24.74 7.62
N GLY A 267 11.45 -24.42 6.40
CA GLY A 267 10.29 -25.04 5.77
C GLY A 267 10.66 -26.18 4.83
N TYR A 268 9.81 -27.21 4.81
CA TYR A 268 9.95 -28.35 3.90
C TYR A 268 9.83 -28.00 2.41
N PHE A 269 9.07 -26.95 2.10
CA PHE A 269 8.86 -26.42 0.73
C PHE A 269 9.58 -25.08 0.52
N ASP A 270 10.68 -24.87 1.23
CA ASP A 270 11.52 -23.68 1.03
C ASP A 270 12.76 -24.06 0.20
N PHE A 271 13.17 -23.15 -0.68
CA PHE A 271 14.40 -23.24 -1.46
C PHE A 271 15.50 -22.37 -0.85
N LEU A 272 16.71 -22.94 -0.73
CA LEU A 272 17.89 -22.24 -0.23
C LEU A 272 18.61 -21.55 -1.38
N CYS A 273 18.53 -20.23 -1.42
CA CYS A 273 19.33 -19.39 -2.31
C CYS A 273 20.82 -19.49 -1.97
N ARG A 274 21.69 -19.20 -2.96
CA ARG A 274 23.15 -19.19 -2.76
C ARG A 274 23.59 -18.12 -1.73
N ASN A 275 22.84 -17.04 -1.60
CA ASN A 275 23.05 -16.01 -0.58
C ASN A 275 22.51 -16.34 0.82
N LEU A 276 22.16 -17.60 1.08
CA LEU A 276 21.66 -18.10 2.37
C LEU A 276 20.29 -17.52 2.78
N LEU A 277 19.52 -17.02 1.83
CA LEU A 277 18.11 -16.71 2.03
C LEU A 277 17.25 -17.92 1.65
N CYS A 278 16.18 -18.13 2.41
CA CYS A 278 15.19 -19.14 2.10
C CYS A 278 13.96 -18.49 1.48
N ILE A 279 13.58 -18.94 0.29
CA ILE A 279 12.40 -18.47 -0.43
C ILE A 279 11.41 -19.62 -0.61
N ASP A 280 10.19 -19.33 -1.03
CA ASP A 280 9.21 -20.37 -1.35
C ASP A 280 9.64 -21.14 -2.62
N GLN A 281 9.56 -22.47 -2.60
CA GLN A 281 9.95 -23.32 -3.73
C GLN A 281 9.10 -23.03 -4.99
N GLU A 282 7.87 -22.50 -4.85
CA GLU A 282 7.03 -22.14 -6.00
C GLU A 282 7.64 -21.05 -6.90
N LEU A 283 8.54 -20.25 -6.32
CA LEU A 283 9.27 -19.14 -6.98
C LEU A 283 10.46 -19.62 -7.80
N MET A 284 10.79 -20.90 -7.77
CA MET A 284 11.84 -21.43 -8.63
C MET A 284 11.39 -21.47 -10.08
N CYS A 285 12.30 -21.06 -10.97
CA CYS A 285 12.17 -21.21 -12.42
C CYS A 285 10.90 -20.54 -12.97
N ASP A 286 10.55 -19.37 -12.45
CA ASP A 286 9.41 -18.57 -12.90
C ASP A 286 9.82 -17.38 -13.80
N GLY A 287 11.12 -17.24 -14.06
CA GLY A 287 11.70 -16.17 -14.87
C GLY A 287 11.92 -14.87 -14.10
N VAL A 288 11.89 -14.90 -12.77
CA VAL A 288 12.07 -13.75 -11.89
C VAL A 288 13.11 -14.06 -10.83
N ASP A 289 14.14 -13.22 -10.73
CA ASP A 289 15.17 -13.35 -9.68
C ASP A 289 14.61 -12.94 -8.31
N HIS A 290 14.03 -13.90 -7.59
CA HIS A 290 13.54 -13.76 -6.22
C HIS A 290 14.66 -13.88 -5.19
N CYS A 291 15.72 -14.65 -5.50
CA CYS A 291 16.90 -14.75 -4.63
C CYS A 291 17.75 -13.48 -4.62
N GLY A 292 17.79 -12.71 -5.71
CA GLY A 292 18.68 -11.57 -5.94
C GLY A 292 20.09 -11.93 -6.39
N ASP A 293 20.38 -13.23 -6.53
CA ASP A 293 21.61 -13.80 -7.07
C ASP A 293 21.34 -14.79 -8.21
N ASN A 294 20.08 -14.86 -8.65
CA ASN A 294 19.57 -15.68 -9.74
C ASN A 294 19.78 -17.19 -9.54
N SER A 295 19.92 -17.65 -8.28
CA SER A 295 20.10 -19.06 -7.95
C SER A 295 18.79 -19.88 -7.94
N ASP A 296 17.65 -19.23 -7.83
CA ASP A 296 16.30 -19.77 -8.04
C ASP A 296 15.98 -20.06 -9.52
N GLU A 297 16.66 -19.36 -10.43
CA GLU A 297 16.53 -19.54 -11.87
C GLU A 297 17.64 -20.41 -12.49
N HIS A 298 18.64 -20.81 -11.69
CA HIS A 298 19.81 -21.56 -12.16
C HIS A 298 20.40 -22.44 -11.05
N PRO A 299 20.59 -23.76 -11.26
CA PRO A 299 20.87 -24.44 -12.54
C PRO A 299 19.66 -25.12 -13.22
N SER A 300 19.71 -25.16 -14.55
CA SER A 300 18.66 -25.66 -15.44
C SER A 300 18.21 -27.10 -15.20
N VAL A 301 19.01 -27.94 -14.53
CA VAL A 301 18.64 -29.34 -14.24
C VAL A 301 17.44 -29.40 -13.32
N ASP A 302 17.40 -28.55 -12.28
CA ASP A 302 16.29 -28.49 -11.32
C ASP A 302 15.03 -27.82 -11.93
N CYS A 303 15.25 -26.83 -12.81
CA CYS A 303 14.19 -26.21 -13.60
C CYS A 303 13.61 -27.12 -14.69
N SER A 304 14.41 -28.05 -15.24
CA SER A 304 13.98 -28.99 -16.27
C SER A 304 13.04 -30.07 -15.72
N VAL A 305 13.15 -30.44 -14.44
CA VAL A 305 12.25 -31.41 -13.79
C VAL A 305 11.01 -30.73 -13.23
N SER A 306 11.15 -29.52 -12.67
CA SER A 306 10.04 -28.71 -12.12
C SER A 306 9.03 -28.26 -13.19
N GLY A 307 9.47 -28.07 -14.44
CA GLY A 307 8.59 -27.80 -15.59
C GLY A 307 7.61 -28.94 -15.92
N LEU A 308 7.94 -30.19 -15.57
CA LEU A 308 7.05 -31.34 -15.80
C LEU A 308 5.88 -31.35 -14.81
N TRP A 309 6.09 -30.93 -13.55
CA TRP A 309 5.03 -30.92 -12.54
C TRP A 309 4.06 -29.74 -12.69
N LYS A 310 4.51 -28.57 -13.16
CA LYS A 310 3.64 -27.41 -13.46
C LYS A 310 2.66 -27.68 -14.63
N HIS A 311 2.98 -28.62 -15.53
CA HIS A 311 2.10 -29.04 -16.63
C HIS A 311 1.20 -30.26 -16.32
N SER A 312 1.53 -31.08 -15.31
CA SER A 312 0.90 -32.40 -15.13
C SER A 312 -0.23 -32.51 -14.09
N PHE A 313 -0.54 -31.47 -13.32
CA PHE A 313 -1.65 -31.53 -12.34
C PHE A 313 -2.63 -30.36 -12.43
N LYS A 314 -3.32 -30.26 -13.57
CA LYS A 314 -4.67 -29.66 -13.67
C LYS A 314 -5.71 -30.78 -13.80
N TRP A 315 -5.90 -31.56 -12.74
CA TRP A 315 -7.13 -32.35 -12.61
C TRP A 315 -8.03 -31.66 -11.58
N SER A 316 -9.04 -30.97 -12.06
CA SER A 316 -10.23 -30.67 -11.28
C SER A 316 -10.91 -32.00 -10.96
N MET A 317 -10.99 -32.37 -9.68
CA MET A 317 -11.90 -33.44 -9.26
C MET A 317 -13.35 -32.96 -9.51
N PRO A 318 -14.17 -33.67 -10.29
CA PRO A 318 -15.60 -33.54 -10.16
C PRO A 318 -16.00 -34.19 -8.83
N TYR A 319 -16.67 -33.43 -7.99
CA TYR A 319 -17.34 -33.95 -6.79
C TYR A 319 -18.24 -35.13 -7.18
N MET A 320 -18.11 -36.26 -6.46
CA MET A 320 -19.17 -37.26 -6.34
C MET A 320 -20.19 -36.80 -5.29
#